data_AF-A0A7S0LM89-F1
#
_entry.id   AF-A0A7S0LM89-F1
#
_cell.length_a   1.000
_cell.length_b   1.000
_cell.length_c   1.000
_cell.angle_alpha   90.00
_cell.angle_beta   90.00
_cell.angle_gamma   90.00
#
_symmetry.space_group_name_H-M   'P 1'
#
loop_
_entity.id
_entity.type
_entity.pdbx_description
1 polymer ?
#
loop_
_entity_poly.entity_id
_entity_poly.type
_entity_poly.pdbx_seq_one_letter_code
_entity_poly.pdbx_strand_id
1 'polypeptide(L)'
;RATLARLVFEYAEETEPLSACKGLASRLHHTPPERLLAGPYAWPEAAQQAPLAALLELLTPSRGLAVLVAPDDSLTQRERWYGTEYELDPLDPRILHAWESATPHALLELPPPNPFVADELHLLELPAEDAGGEGAGGESGLRAMSAERPEEGAVKGGRSSGARAPRRVLGEE
;
A
#
# COMPACT_ATOMS: atom_id res chain seq x y z
N ARG A 1 -3.95 -14.19 -6.48
CA ARG A 1 -4.38 -13.23 -5.43
C ARG A 1 -4.10 -13.75 -4.03
N ALA A 2 -4.45 -15.01 -3.71
CA ALA A 2 -4.08 -15.65 -2.43
C ALA A 2 -2.56 -15.67 -2.16
N THR A 3 -1.74 -15.79 -3.21
CA THR A 3 -0.26 -15.80 -3.10
C THR A 3 0.29 -14.56 -2.40
N LEU A 4 -0.17 -13.34 -2.75
CA LEU A 4 0.34 -12.11 -2.15
C LEU A 4 0.01 -12.00 -0.66
N ALA A 5 -1.23 -12.30 -0.27
CA ALA A 5 -1.63 -12.26 1.13
C ALA A 5 -0.86 -13.28 1.97
N ARG A 6 -0.62 -14.48 1.42
CA ARG A 6 0.24 -15.49 2.04
C ARG A 6 1.67 -14.97 2.25
N LEU A 7 2.27 -14.38 1.22
CA LEU A 7 3.64 -13.84 1.31
C LEU A 7 3.77 -12.73 2.37
N VAL A 8 2.80 -11.82 2.43
CA VAL A 8 2.81 -10.75 3.46
C VAL A 8 2.69 -11.34 4.87
N PHE A 9 1.95 -12.43 5.05
CA PHE A 9 1.84 -13.11 6.34
C PHE A 9 3.12 -13.86 6.72
N GLU A 10 3.67 -14.67 5.81
CA GLU A 10 4.85 -15.52 6.06
C GLU A 10 6.11 -14.69 6.33
N TYR A 11 6.26 -13.55 5.66
CA TYR A 11 7.44 -12.67 5.76
C TYR A 11 7.12 -11.33 6.43
N ALA A 12 6.11 -11.31 7.31
CA ALA A 12 5.71 -10.13 8.06
C ALA A 12 6.89 -9.57 8.88
N GLU A 13 7.02 -8.24 8.91
CA GLU A 13 7.99 -7.56 9.77
C GLU A 13 7.57 -7.62 11.22
N GLU A 14 8.56 -7.68 12.12
CA GLU A 14 8.31 -7.45 13.52
C GLU A 14 7.75 -6.04 13.71
N THR A 15 6.58 -5.97 14.32
CA THR A 15 5.92 -4.71 14.66
C THR A 15 6.19 -4.35 16.11
N GLU A 16 6.24 -3.05 16.38
CA GLU A 16 6.36 -2.54 17.75
C GLU A 16 5.31 -3.18 18.69
N PRO A 17 5.71 -3.72 19.86
CA PRO A 17 4.84 -4.58 20.68
C PRO A 17 3.51 -3.94 21.11
N LEU A 18 3.51 -2.64 21.44
CA LEU A 18 2.28 -1.95 21.85
C LEU A 18 1.29 -1.86 20.69
N SER A 19 1.78 -1.51 19.50
CA SER A 19 0.99 -1.47 18.27
C SER A 19 0.41 -2.84 17.93
N ALA A 20 1.20 -3.91 18.11
CA ALA A 20 0.75 -5.28 17.91
C ALA A 20 -0.41 -5.63 18.85
N CYS A 21 -0.24 -5.43 20.17
CA CYS A 21 -1.27 -5.68 21.17
C CYS A 21 -2.56 -4.91 20.89
N LYS A 22 -2.45 -3.61 20.57
CA LYS A 22 -3.61 -2.77 20.24
C LYS A 22 -4.35 -3.28 19.01
N GLY A 23 -3.62 -3.63 17.95
CA GLY A 23 -4.21 -4.18 16.72
C GLY A 23 -4.92 -5.51 16.96
N LEU A 24 -4.31 -6.41 17.73
CA LEU A 24 -4.89 -7.71 18.07
C LEU A 24 -6.12 -7.58 18.96
N ALA A 25 -6.08 -6.74 19.99
CA ALA A 25 -7.21 -6.49 20.88
C ALA A 25 -8.43 -5.97 20.12
N SER A 26 -8.22 -5.03 19.18
CA SER A 26 -9.29 -4.50 18.34
C SER A 26 -9.93 -5.58 17.45
N ARG A 27 -9.14 -6.53 16.93
CA ARG A 27 -9.64 -7.58 16.03
C ARG A 27 -10.43 -8.67 16.74
N LEU A 28 -10.17 -8.91 18.03
CA LEU A 28 -10.90 -9.91 18.82
C LEU A 28 -12.42 -9.66 18.89
N HIS A 29 -12.88 -8.43 18.66
CA HIS A 29 -14.31 -8.11 18.62
C HIS A 29 -15.04 -8.72 17.42
N HIS A 30 -14.33 -9.05 16.34
CA HIS A 30 -14.93 -9.49 15.08
C HIS A 30 -14.29 -10.75 14.49
N THR A 31 -13.17 -11.21 15.05
CA THR A 31 -12.40 -12.36 14.56
C THR A 31 -12.22 -13.37 15.69
N PRO A 32 -12.52 -14.67 15.45
CA PRO A 32 -12.29 -15.69 16.47
C PRO A 32 -10.79 -15.82 16.78
N PRO A 33 -10.40 -16.11 18.03
CA PRO A 33 -8.99 -16.13 18.46
C PRO A 33 -8.09 -17.02 17.59
N GLU A 34 -8.60 -18.15 17.11
CA GLU A 34 -7.86 -19.12 16.30
C GLU A 34 -7.46 -18.56 14.92
N ARG A 35 -8.15 -17.51 14.47
CA ARG A 35 -7.89 -16.82 13.20
C ARG A 35 -7.32 -15.42 13.40
N LEU A 36 -6.96 -15.03 14.62
CA LEU A 36 -6.61 -13.64 14.91
C LEU A 36 -5.40 -13.13 14.13
N LEU A 37 -4.38 -13.98 13.97
CA LEU A 37 -3.14 -13.66 13.25
C LEU A 37 -3.30 -13.77 11.73
N ALA A 38 -3.87 -14.89 11.25
CA ALA A 38 -3.99 -15.18 9.83
C ALA A 38 -5.23 -14.54 9.17
N GLY A 39 -6.23 -14.13 9.96
CA GLY A 39 -7.53 -13.62 9.49
C GLY A 39 -7.43 -12.47 8.49
N PRO A 40 -6.61 -11.44 8.74
CA PRO A 40 -6.38 -10.36 7.77
C PRO A 40 -5.73 -10.81 6.46
N TYR A 41 -5.16 -12.02 6.42
CA TYR A 41 -4.44 -12.59 5.27
C TYR A 41 -5.20 -13.74 4.61
N ALA A 42 -6.31 -14.18 5.21
CA ALA A 42 -7.13 -15.27 4.73
C ALA A 42 -8.13 -14.75 3.70
N TRP A 43 -7.77 -14.85 2.42
CA TRP A 43 -8.73 -14.69 1.33
C TRP A 43 -9.29 -16.08 0.94
N PRO A 44 -10.59 -16.36 1.16
CA PRO A 44 -11.18 -17.57 0.66
C PRO A 44 -11.04 -17.62 -0.86
N GLU A 45 -10.62 -18.77 -1.39
CA GLU A 45 -10.33 -19.00 -2.80
C GLU A 45 -11.55 -18.71 -3.69
N ALA A 46 -12.74 -18.95 -3.15
CA ALA A 46 -14.01 -18.43 -3.64
C ALA A 46 -14.27 -17.03 -3.04
N ALA A 47 -13.57 -16.01 -3.54
CA ALA A 47 -14.10 -14.65 -3.42
C ALA A 47 -15.47 -14.67 -4.11
N GLN A 48 -16.54 -14.73 -3.31
CA GLN A 48 -17.88 -15.05 -3.79
C GLN A 48 -18.28 -13.98 -4.81
N GLN A 49 -18.43 -14.39 -6.07
CA GLN A 49 -18.71 -13.46 -7.17
C GLN A 49 -20.02 -12.69 -6.93
N ALA A 50 -20.99 -13.31 -6.26
CA ALA A 50 -22.29 -12.73 -5.96
C ALA A 50 -22.21 -11.49 -5.02
N PRO A 51 -21.56 -11.55 -3.83
CA PRO A 51 -21.31 -10.36 -3.02
C PRO A 51 -20.55 -9.24 -3.74
N LEU A 52 -19.57 -9.58 -4.58
CA LEU A 52 -18.84 -8.57 -5.35
C LEU A 52 -19.76 -7.88 -6.37
N ALA A 53 -20.55 -8.64 -7.13
CA ALA A 53 -21.50 -8.09 -8.08
C ALA A 53 -22.53 -7.20 -7.39
N ALA A 54 -23.09 -7.65 -6.25
CA ALA A 54 -24.03 -6.87 -5.45
C ALA A 54 -23.42 -5.55 -4.95
N LEU A 55 -22.14 -5.55 -4.55
CA LEU A 55 -21.44 -4.32 -4.18
C LEU A 55 -21.25 -3.38 -5.38
N LEU A 56 -20.88 -3.92 -6.55
CA LEU A 56 -20.69 -3.13 -7.77
C LEU A 56 -22.00 -2.46 -8.22
N GLU A 57 -23.16 -3.10 -8.03
CA GLU A 57 -24.47 -2.51 -8.28
C GLU A 57 -24.79 -1.31 -7.38
N LEU A 58 -24.10 -1.16 -6.24
CA LEU A 58 -24.23 0.02 -5.37
C LEU A 58 -23.42 1.22 -5.86
N LEU A 59 -22.40 1.00 -6.70
CA LEU A 59 -21.48 2.03 -7.16
C LEU A 59 -22.04 2.81 -8.37
N THR A 60 -23.19 3.47 -8.18
CA THR A 60 -23.82 4.33 -9.20
C THR A 60 -23.57 5.81 -8.92
N PRO A 61 -23.50 6.67 -9.95
CA PRO A 61 -23.35 8.13 -9.77
C PRO A 61 -24.37 8.74 -8.80
N SER A 62 -25.62 8.29 -8.87
CA SER A 62 -26.73 8.74 -8.01
C SER A 62 -26.62 8.34 -6.54
N ARG A 63 -25.76 7.37 -6.20
CA ARG A 63 -25.50 6.93 -4.82
C ARG A 63 -24.19 7.49 -4.26
N GLY A 64 -23.46 8.29 -5.05
CA GLY A 64 -22.17 8.86 -4.67
C GLY A 64 -22.27 10.20 -3.94
N LEU A 65 -21.23 10.50 -3.16
CA LEU A 65 -20.96 11.83 -2.61
C LEU A 65 -19.65 12.33 -3.21
N ALA A 66 -19.69 13.42 -3.97
CA ALA A 66 -18.51 14.07 -4.50
C ALA A 66 -18.06 15.18 -3.53
N VAL A 67 -16.79 15.18 -3.16
CA VAL A 67 -16.20 16.19 -2.27
C VAL A 67 -15.04 16.86 -3.00
N LEU A 68 -15.14 18.18 -3.18
CA LEU A 68 -14.05 19.01 -3.70
C LEU A 68 -13.38 19.71 -2.52
N VAL A 69 -12.06 19.53 -2.40
CA VAL A 69 -11.25 20.23 -1.41
C VAL A 69 -10.29 21.15 -2.14
N ALA A 70 -10.59 22.44 -2.13
CA ALA A 70 -9.79 23.49 -2.74
C ALA A 70 -9.99 24.80 -1.96
N PRO A 71 -9.06 25.77 -2.04
CA PRO A 71 -9.29 27.11 -1.52
C PRO A 71 -10.48 27.79 -2.23
N ASP A 72 -11.45 28.27 -1.47
CA ASP A 72 -12.62 28.98 -1.98
C ASP A 72 -13.13 29.96 -0.91
N ASP A 73 -13.13 31.24 -1.24
CA ASP A 73 -13.55 32.32 -0.33
C ASP A 73 -15.07 32.57 -0.36
N SER A 74 -15.81 31.85 -1.21
CA SER A 74 -17.26 32.04 -1.40
C SER A 74 -18.13 31.13 -0.53
N LEU A 75 -17.52 30.19 0.21
CA LEU A 75 -18.22 29.21 1.03
C LEU A 75 -18.98 29.87 2.19
N THR A 76 -20.24 29.48 2.38
CA THR A 76 -21.14 30.15 3.33
C THR A 76 -21.45 29.33 4.59
N GLN A 77 -21.25 28.01 4.55
CA GLN A 77 -21.57 27.14 5.69
C GLN A 77 -20.32 26.85 6.52
N ARG A 78 -20.52 26.64 7.83
CA ARG A 78 -19.46 26.30 8.77
C ARG A 78 -19.84 25.11 9.61
N GLU A 79 -18.92 24.16 9.71
CA GLU A 79 -19.04 23.03 10.62
C GLU A 79 -18.91 23.52 12.08
N ARG A 80 -19.66 22.90 12.99
CA ARG A 80 -19.85 23.38 14.36
C ARG A 80 -18.59 23.31 15.23
N TRP A 81 -17.79 22.25 15.10
CA TRP A 81 -16.74 21.92 16.07
C TRP A 81 -15.36 22.44 15.66
N TYR A 82 -15.03 22.33 14.39
CA TYR A 82 -13.74 22.72 13.82
C TYR A 82 -13.81 24.03 13.03
N GLY A 83 -15.03 24.52 12.73
CA GLY A 83 -15.20 25.76 11.97
C GLY A 83 -14.84 25.63 10.49
N THR A 84 -14.69 24.41 9.98
CA THR A 84 -14.41 24.16 8.56
C THR A 84 -15.50 24.76 7.69
N GLU A 85 -15.10 25.59 6.74
CA GLU A 85 -15.99 26.18 5.74
C GLU A 85 -16.29 25.17 4.66
N TYR A 86 -17.57 25.07 4.27
CA TYR A 86 -18.03 24.14 3.25
C TYR A 86 -19.30 24.64 2.56
N GLU A 87 -19.67 23.96 1.50
CA GLU A 87 -20.96 24.09 0.86
C GLU A 87 -21.47 22.71 0.46
N LEU A 88 -22.80 22.53 0.48
CA LEU A 88 -23.46 21.28 0.15
C LEU A 88 -24.57 21.56 -0.84
N ASP A 89 -24.30 21.24 -2.09
CA ASP A 89 -25.25 21.39 -3.19
C ASP A 89 -25.56 20.05 -3.85
N PRO A 90 -26.79 19.88 -4.38
CA PRO A 90 -27.07 18.77 -5.26
C PRO A 90 -26.21 18.87 -6.53
N LEU A 91 -25.74 17.74 -7.02
CA LEU A 91 -24.99 17.68 -8.27
C LEU A 91 -25.85 18.21 -9.44
N ASP A 92 -25.24 18.96 -10.36
CA ASP A 92 -25.92 19.42 -11.59
C ASP A 92 -26.53 18.19 -12.32
N PRO A 93 -27.85 18.18 -12.57
CA PRO A 93 -28.53 17.07 -13.25
C PRO A 93 -27.91 16.71 -14.61
N ARG A 94 -27.30 17.68 -15.32
CA ARG A 94 -26.62 17.44 -16.60
C ARG A 94 -25.36 16.61 -16.41
N ILE A 95 -24.59 16.88 -15.36
CA ILE A 95 -23.39 16.12 -15.00
C ILE A 95 -23.79 14.71 -14.58
N LEU A 96 -24.80 14.60 -13.72
CA LEU A 96 -25.31 13.30 -13.27
C LEU A 96 -25.75 12.42 -14.46
N HIS A 97 -26.53 12.99 -15.39
CA HIS A 97 -26.97 12.29 -16.58
C HIS A 97 -25.81 11.87 -17.49
N ALA A 98 -24.80 12.74 -17.66
CA ALA A 98 -23.60 12.41 -18.43
C ALA A 98 -22.81 11.25 -17.81
N TRP A 99 -22.75 11.15 -16.49
CA TRP A 99 -22.07 10.05 -15.79
C TRP A 99 -22.86 8.75 -15.86
N GLU A 100 -24.20 8.80 -15.74
CA GLU A 100 -25.06 7.62 -15.86
C GLU A 100 -25.08 7.03 -17.27
N SER A 101 -24.86 7.86 -18.29
CA SER A 101 -24.80 7.45 -19.71
C SER A 101 -23.37 7.19 -20.20
N ALA A 102 -22.36 7.25 -19.32
CA ALA A 102 -20.98 7.03 -19.69
C ALA A 102 -20.76 5.62 -20.24
N THR A 103 -20.02 5.53 -21.35
CA THR A 103 -19.61 4.25 -21.94
C THR A 103 -18.18 3.89 -21.52
N PRO A 104 -17.82 2.60 -21.47
CA PRO A 104 -16.47 2.18 -21.14
C PRO A 104 -15.45 2.83 -22.08
N HIS A 105 -14.45 3.49 -21.49
CA HIS A 105 -13.38 4.11 -22.26
C HIS A 105 -12.39 3.04 -22.72
N ALA A 106 -11.98 3.05 -23.99
CA ALA A 106 -11.13 2.00 -24.58
C ALA A 106 -9.75 1.82 -23.88
N LEU A 107 -9.23 2.86 -23.24
CA LEU A 107 -7.97 2.79 -22.47
C LEU A 107 -8.12 2.19 -21.06
N LEU A 108 -9.34 1.96 -20.58
CA LEU A 108 -9.61 1.40 -19.26
C LEU A 108 -9.76 -0.12 -19.37
N GLU A 109 -8.63 -0.81 -19.33
CA GLU A 109 -8.56 -2.27 -19.35
C GLU A 109 -8.12 -2.81 -17.98
N LEU A 110 -8.45 -4.07 -17.70
CA LEU A 110 -7.91 -4.75 -16.54
C LEU A 110 -6.39 -4.95 -16.72
N PRO A 111 -5.59 -4.69 -15.68
CA PRO A 111 -4.15 -4.89 -15.78
C PRO A 111 -3.82 -6.38 -16.01
N PRO A 112 -2.75 -6.68 -16.77
CA PRO A 112 -2.26 -8.04 -16.89
C PRO A 112 -1.79 -8.59 -15.53
N PRO A 113 -1.59 -9.92 -15.40
CA PRO A 113 -1.01 -10.50 -14.19
C PRO A 113 0.30 -9.81 -13.79
N ASN A 114 0.46 -9.49 -12.51
CA ASN A 114 1.67 -8.84 -12.00
C ASN A 114 2.87 -9.81 -12.03
N PRO A 115 3.92 -9.56 -12.84
CA PRO A 115 5.07 -10.47 -12.97
C PRO A 115 6.07 -10.36 -11.81
N PHE A 116 5.90 -9.38 -10.91
CA PHE A 116 6.80 -9.16 -9.76
C PHE A 116 6.37 -9.91 -8.49
N VAL A 117 5.35 -10.76 -8.58
CA VAL A 117 5.00 -11.65 -7.48
C VAL A 117 6.06 -12.75 -7.42
N ALA A 118 6.80 -12.82 -6.32
CA ALA A 118 7.86 -13.82 -6.16
C ALA A 118 7.26 -15.22 -6.04
N ASP A 119 7.74 -16.13 -6.89
CA ASP A 119 7.37 -17.55 -6.85
C ASP A 119 8.42 -18.40 -6.11
N GLU A 120 9.67 -17.93 -6.04
CA GLU A 120 10.79 -18.63 -5.41
C GLU A 120 11.37 -17.80 -4.25
N LEU A 121 11.36 -18.37 -3.04
CA LEU A 121 11.84 -17.71 -1.81
C LEU A 121 12.82 -18.60 -1.04
N HIS A 122 13.73 -19.26 -1.76
CA HIS A 122 14.76 -20.08 -1.14
C HIS A 122 15.83 -19.21 -0.47
N LEU A 123 16.25 -19.61 0.72
CA LEU A 123 17.40 -19.00 1.38
C LEU A 123 18.68 -19.45 0.65
N LEU A 124 19.52 -18.50 0.28
CA LEU A 124 20.84 -18.81 -0.28
C LEU A 124 21.77 -19.18 0.87
N GLU A 125 22.56 -20.25 0.67
CA GLU A 125 23.63 -20.59 1.60
C GLU A 125 24.69 -19.48 1.59
N LEU A 126 25.07 -19.02 2.78
CA LEU A 126 26.21 -18.12 2.92
C LEU A 126 27.46 -18.87 2.45
N PRO A 127 28.27 -18.29 1.54
CA PRO A 127 29.57 -18.86 1.22
C PRO A 127 30.38 -18.95 2.52
N ALA A 128 31.11 -20.05 2.70
CA ALA A 128 31.97 -20.24 3.87
C ALA A 128 32.91 -19.03 4.00
N GLU A 129 32.93 -18.41 5.18
CA GLU A 129 33.79 -17.26 5.45
C GLU A 129 35.26 -17.64 5.23
N ASP A 130 35.81 -17.27 4.07
CA ASP A 130 37.24 -16.97 3.99
C ASP A 130 37.41 -15.63 4.71
N ALA A 131 38.04 -15.69 5.89
CA ALA A 131 38.38 -14.53 6.69
C ALA A 131 39.26 -13.54 5.91
N GLY A 132 38.62 -12.63 5.18
CA GLY A 132 39.26 -11.59 4.39
C GLY A 132 38.21 -10.89 3.56
N GLY A 133 37.84 -9.66 3.93
CA GLY A 133 37.00 -8.82 3.10
C GLY A 133 37.70 -8.50 1.78
N GLU A 134 37.54 -9.36 0.79
CA GLU A 134 37.94 -9.09 -0.58
C GLU A 134 36.83 -8.28 -1.24
N GLY A 135 37.17 -7.01 -1.51
CA GLY A 135 36.29 -6.11 -2.22
C GLY A 135 35.87 -6.72 -3.55
N ALA A 136 34.57 -6.99 -3.71
CA ALA A 136 34.00 -7.41 -4.97
C ALA A 136 34.37 -6.38 -6.06
N GLY A 137 35.15 -6.86 -7.03
CA GLY A 137 35.54 -6.24 -8.30
C GLY A 137 35.22 -4.75 -8.46
N GLY A 138 36.20 -3.90 -8.14
CA GLY A 138 36.20 -2.51 -8.55
C GLY A 138 36.50 -2.39 -10.04
N GLU A 139 35.51 -2.61 -10.90
CA GLU A 139 35.54 -2.01 -12.23
C GLU A 139 35.17 -0.53 -12.08
N SER A 140 36.14 0.31 -12.45
CA SER A 140 36.17 1.78 -12.33
C SER A 140 34.80 2.45 -12.56
N GLY A 141 34.04 2.67 -11.48
CA GLY A 141 32.85 3.54 -11.49
C GLY A 141 31.77 3.21 -10.45
N LEU A 142 31.64 1.96 -10.00
CA LEU A 142 30.57 1.56 -9.08
C LEU A 142 31.13 0.76 -7.90
N ARG A 143 31.03 1.33 -6.70
CA ARG A 143 31.30 0.60 -5.45
C ARG A 143 29.96 0.12 -4.89
N ALA A 144 29.64 -1.16 -5.07
CA ALA A 144 28.53 -1.78 -4.37
C ALA A 144 28.97 -2.10 -2.93
N MET A 145 28.19 -1.64 -1.94
CA MET A 145 28.34 -2.11 -0.56
C MET A 145 27.31 -3.23 -0.36
N SER A 146 27.79 -4.46 -0.31
CA SER A 146 27.00 -5.62 0.10
C SER A 146 27.13 -5.77 1.61
N ALA A 147 26.00 -5.80 2.32
CA ALA A 147 25.92 -6.13 3.73
C ALA A 147 24.99 -7.33 3.86
N GLU A 148 25.55 -8.45 4.31
CA GLU A 148 24.81 -9.67 4.59
C GLU A 148 24.18 -9.56 5.98
N ARG A 149 22.93 -10.01 6.15
CA ARG A 149 22.23 -10.01 7.43
C ARG A 149 22.31 -11.40 8.05
N PRO A 150 23.18 -11.64 9.05
CA PRO A 150 23.32 -12.97 9.66
C PRO A 150 22.15 -13.35 10.57
N GLU A 151 21.30 -12.40 10.98
CA GLU A 151 20.35 -12.59 12.10
C GLU A 151 18.89 -12.83 11.66
N GLU A 152 18.52 -12.55 10.41
CA GLU A 152 17.12 -12.58 9.96
C GLU A 152 16.95 -13.53 8.76
N GLY A 153 16.35 -14.69 8.98
CA GLY A 153 15.96 -15.65 7.92
C GLY A 153 14.86 -15.16 6.96
N ALA A 154 14.62 -13.84 6.90
CA ALA A 154 13.65 -13.23 6.03
C ALA A 154 14.30 -12.86 4.68
N VAL A 155 13.73 -13.36 3.58
CA VAL A 155 14.17 -13.07 2.21
C VAL A 155 13.84 -11.61 1.88
N LYS A 156 14.78 -10.68 2.14
CA LYS A 156 14.66 -9.26 1.79
C LYS A 156 15.92 -8.72 1.13
N GLY A 157 15.75 -8.15 -0.07
CA GLY A 157 16.79 -7.36 -0.74
C GLY A 157 16.96 -5.99 -0.07
N GLY A 158 18.20 -5.61 0.22
CA GLY A 158 18.53 -4.33 0.84
C GLY A 158 18.11 -3.14 -0.01
N ARG A 159 17.46 -2.15 0.60
CA ARG A 159 17.26 -0.82 -0.01
C ARG A 159 18.58 -0.06 0.05
N SER A 160 19.09 0.38 -1.11
CA SER A 160 20.17 1.36 -1.16
C SER A 160 19.63 2.70 -0.65
N SER A 161 20.10 3.11 0.54
CA SER A 161 19.87 4.45 1.07
C SER A 161 20.70 5.44 0.25
N GLY A 162 20.04 6.18 -0.65
CA GLY A 162 20.64 7.32 -1.32
C GLY A 162 20.93 8.42 -0.28
N ALA A 163 22.19 8.53 0.14
CA ALA A 163 22.65 9.60 1.00
C ALA A 163 22.36 10.96 0.33
N ARG A 164 21.43 11.72 0.91
CA ARG A 164 21.12 13.09 0.48
C ARG A 164 22.24 14.00 0.98
N ALA A 165 23.15 14.39 0.09
CA ALA A 165 24.19 15.36 0.40
C ALA A 165 23.57 16.70 0.86
N PRO A 166 24.12 17.38 1.89
CA PRO A 166 23.60 18.66 2.33
C PRO A 166 23.88 19.75 1.29
N ARG A 167 22.82 20.38 0.78
CA ARG A 167 22.92 21.59 -0.07
C ARG A 167 23.48 22.74 0.77
N ARG A 168 24.70 23.18 0.45
CA ARG A 168 25.25 24.47 0.88
C ARG A 168 24.41 25.58 0.22
N VAL A 169 23.78 26.41 1.03
CA VAL A 169 23.21 27.69 0.59
C VAL A 169 24.38 28.67 0.52
N LEU A 170 24.77 29.06 -0.70
CA LEU A 170 25.55 30.30 -0.88
C LEU A 170 24.56 31.45 -0.68
N GLY A 171 24.77 32.24 0.37
CA GLY A 171 24.30 33.61 0.42
C GLY A 171 25.35 34.48 -0.27
N GLU A 172 24.92 35.28 -1.23
CA GLU A 172 25.66 36.44 -1.71
C GLU A 172 24.79 37.67 -1.45
N GLU A 173 25.39 38.66 -0.78
CA GLU A 173 25.02 40.08 -0.90
C GLU A 173 25.58 40.64 -2.20
#